data_AF-A0A973WQP0-F1
#
_entry.id   AF-A0A973WQP0-F1
#
_cell.length_a   1.000
_cell.length_b   1.000
_cell.length_c   1.000
_cell.angle_alpha   90.00
_cell.angle_beta   90.00
_cell.angle_gamma   90.00
#
_symmetry.space_group_name_H-M   'P 1'
#
loop_
_entity.id
_entity.type
_entity.pdbx_description
1 polymer ?
#
loop_
_entity_poly.entity_id
_entity_poly.type
_entity_poly.pdbx_seq_one_letter_code
_entity_poly.pdbx_strand_id
1 'polypeptide(L)'
;MTEQVADDDPAVMAFLNPPAPVPASCTKLGLKRAFDELGTWAAVKAAIAADANVQEEWDLATELRRADPLVQNMIAVLGLSEAQVDQLLIRANALV
;
A
#
# COMPACT_ATOMS: atom_id res chain seq x y z
N MET A 1 -11.45 -7.37 -48.79
CA MET A 1 -11.88 -6.71 -47.55
C MET A 1 -12.02 -7.81 -46.52
N THR A 2 -11.04 -7.96 -45.64
CA THR A 2 -11.15 -8.82 -44.46
C THR A 2 -10.43 -8.08 -43.34
N GLU A 3 -11.24 -7.65 -42.38
CA GLU A 3 -10.88 -6.84 -41.24
C GLU A 3 -10.01 -7.59 -40.24
N GLN A 4 -9.24 -6.76 -39.54
CA GLN A 4 -8.24 -6.94 -38.50
C GLN A 4 -8.84 -7.43 -37.17
N VAL A 5 -8.16 -8.30 -36.43
CA VAL A 5 -8.11 -8.26 -34.95
C VAL A 5 -6.71 -8.69 -34.53
N ALA A 6 -5.90 -7.71 -34.11
CA ALA A 6 -4.68 -7.99 -33.38
C ALA A 6 -5.11 -8.42 -31.96
N ASP A 7 -4.71 -9.62 -31.55
CA ASP A 7 -5.01 -10.27 -30.26
C ASP A 7 -4.30 -9.60 -29.04
N ASP A 8 -3.72 -8.41 -29.23
CA ASP A 8 -2.90 -7.70 -28.22
C ASP A 8 -3.64 -6.49 -27.65
N ASP A 9 -4.95 -6.62 -27.42
CA ASP A 9 -5.74 -5.55 -26.84
C ASP A 9 -5.56 -5.57 -25.31
N PRO A 10 -4.89 -4.58 -24.69
CA PRO A 10 -4.61 -4.58 -23.25
C PRO A 10 -5.89 -4.55 -22.41
N ALA A 11 -7.03 -4.17 -23.01
CA ALA A 11 -8.34 -4.21 -22.39
C ALA A 11 -8.86 -5.64 -22.13
N VAL A 12 -8.50 -6.61 -22.98
CA VAL A 12 -8.95 -8.02 -22.84
C VAL A 12 -8.19 -8.71 -21.70
N MET A 13 -6.88 -8.43 -21.55
CA MET A 13 -6.07 -8.95 -20.45
C MET A 13 -6.50 -8.40 -19.08
N ALA A 14 -6.93 -7.13 -19.01
CA ALA A 14 -7.42 -6.51 -17.78
C ALA A 14 -8.74 -7.11 -17.26
N PHE A 15 -9.57 -7.67 -18.15
CA PHE A 15 -10.82 -8.35 -17.76
C PHE A 15 -10.59 -9.72 -17.11
N LEU A 16 -9.50 -10.40 -17.46
CA LEU A 16 -9.23 -11.78 -17.04
C LEU A 16 -8.59 -11.90 -15.64
N ASN A 17 -8.02 -10.81 -15.10
CA ASN A 17 -7.44 -10.78 -13.76
C ASN A 17 -7.77 -9.45 -13.07
N PRO A 18 -8.97 -9.31 -12.45
CA PRO A 18 -9.30 -8.09 -11.73
C PRO A 18 -8.23 -7.84 -10.66
N PRO A 19 -7.72 -6.61 -10.51
CA PRO A 19 -6.78 -6.29 -9.44
C PRO A 19 -7.45 -6.64 -8.11
N ALA A 20 -6.72 -7.34 -7.24
CA ALA A 20 -7.22 -7.70 -5.92
C ALA A 20 -7.79 -6.44 -5.25
N PRO A 21 -9.01 -6.50 -4.68
CA PRO A 21 -9.62 -5.33 -4.08
C PRO A 21 -8.68 -4.80 -3.00
N VAL A 22 -8.30 -3.53 -3.17
CA VAL A 22 -7.36 -2.90 -2.24
C VAL A 22 -8.11 -2.71 -0.92
N PRO A 23 -7.58 -3.25 0.18
CA PRO A 23 -8.24 -3.15 1.46
C PRO A 23 -8.25 -1.69 1.93
N ALA A 24 -9.41 -1.24 2.42
CA ALA A 24 -9.61 0.13 2.89
C ALA A 24 -8.86 0.44 4.20
N SER A 25 -8.47 -0.61 4.94
CA SER A 25 -7.67 -0.55 6.15
C SER A 25 -6.72 -1.74 6.24
N CYS A 26 -5.72 -1.63 7.10
CA CYS A 26 -4.81 -2.70 7.47
C CYS A 26 -4.51 -2.60 8.96
N THR A 27 -4.16 -3.71 9.60
CA THR A 27 -3.66 -3.65 10.98
C THR A 27 -2.28 -2.99 11.02
N LYS A 28 -1.96 -2.31 12.13
CA LYS A 28 -0.63 -1.75 12.38
C LYS A 28 0.49 -2.78 12.21
N LEU A 29 0.24 -4.02 12.66
CA LEU A 29 1.18 -5.12 12.55
C LEU A 29 1.40 -5.55 11.09
N GLY A 30 0.33 -5.69 10.31
CA GLY A 30 0.41 -6.03 8.89
C GLY A 30 1.18 -4.98 8.11
N LEU A 31 0.90 -3.70 8.36
CA LEU A 31 1.58 -2.61 7.68
C LEU A 31 3.08 -2.55 8.01
N LYS A 32 3.42 -2.72 9.30
CA LYS A 32 4.82 -2.84 9.73
C LYS A 32 5.53 -3.99 9.00
N ARG A 33 4.91 -5.18 8.95
CA ARG A 33 5.49 -6.35 8.27
C ARG A 33 5.68 -6.10 6.78
N ALA A 34 4.73 -5.45 6.12
CA ALA A 34 4.85 -5.11 4.70
C ALA A 34 6.02 -4.14 4.44
N PHE A 35 6.22 -3.12 5.29
CA PHE A 35 7.40 -2.25 5.19
C PHE A 35 8.71 -2.98 5.50
N ASP A 36 8.67 -3.95 6.41
CA ASP A 36 9.83 -4.77 6.77
C ASP A 36 10.26 -5.69 5.62
N GLU A 37 9.32 -6.32 4.91
CA GLU A 37 9.60 -7.11 3.70
C GLU A 37 10.23 -6.27 2.57
N LEU A 38 9.89 -4.98 2.48
CA LEU A 38 10.50 -4.05 1.55
C LEU A 38 11.86 -3.52 2.03
N GLY A 39 12.27 -3.84 3.26
CA GLY A 39 13.49 -3.30 3.89
C GLY A 39 13.42 -1.80 4.20
N THR A 40 12.23 -1.20 4.14
CA THR A 40 12.01 0.26 4.31
C THR A 40 11.55 0.63 5.71
N TRP A 41 11.23 -0.36 6.55
CA TRP A 41 10.71 -0.13 7.90
C TRP A 41 11.59 0.78 8.76
N ALA A 42 12.92 0.67 8.67
CA ALA A 42 13.83 1.54 9.41
C ALA A 42 13.66 3.03 9.05
N ALA A 43 13.47 3.35 7.77
CA ALA A 43 13.25 4.72 7.30
C ALA A 43 11.88 5.24 7.74
N VAL A 44 10.83 4.42 7.60
CA VAL A 44 9.47 4.76 8.06
C VAL A 44 9.43 4.99 9.56
N LYS A 45 10.06 4.10 10.35
CA LYS A 45 10.15 4.24 11.80
C LYS A 45 10.88 5.52 12.22
N ALA A 46 11.97 5.88 11.53
CA ALA A 46 12.68 7.12 11.80
C ALA A 46 11.83 8.35 11.49
N ALA A 47 11.03 8.31 10.41
CA ALA A 47 10.11 9.39 10.07
C ALA A 47 8.96 9.52 11.09
N ILE A 48 8.38 8.41 11.54
CA ILE A 48 7.37 8.40 12.60
C ILE A 48 7.95 9.00 13.89
N ALA A 49 9.16 8.60 14.27
CA ALA A 49 9.81 9.06 15.50
C ALA A 49 10.30 10.52 15.44
N ALA A 50 10.36 11.12 14.25
CA ALA A 50 10.76 12.52 14.09
C ALA A 50 9.67 13.49 14.56
N ASP A 51 8.42 13.04 14.66
CA ASP A 51 7.28 13.87 15.02
C ASP A 51 6.48 13.20 16.15
N ALA A 52 6.44 13.85 17.32
CA ALA A 52 5.87 13.23 18.53
C ALA A 52 4.37 12.90 18.40
N ASN A 53 3.62 13.71 17.64
CA ASN A 53 2.20 13.46 17.38
C ASN A 53 2.03 12.22 16.48
N VAL A 54 2.81 12.12 15.41
CA VAL A 54 2.79 10.96 14.49
C VAL A 54 3.22 9.68 15.22
N GLN A 55 4.20 9.79 16.13
CA GLN A 55 4.61 8.68 16.98
C GLN A 55 3.48 8.23 17.93
N GLU A 56 2.77 9.16 18.56
CA GLU A 56 1.63 8.86 19.43
C GLU A 56 0.47 8.22 18.64
N GLU A 57 0.12 8.78 17.48
CA GLU A 57 -0.89 8.21 16.57
C GLU A 57 -0.50 6.79 16.17
N TRP A 58 0.76 6.57 15.80
CA TRP A 58 1.25 5.23 15.50
C TRP A 58 1.15 4.32 16.73
N ASP A 59 1.51 4.77 17.93
CA ASP A 59 1.48 3.95 19.14
C ASP A 59 0.07 3.47 19.49
N LEU A 60 -0.91 4.38 19.43
CA LEU A 60 -2.31 4.14 19.77
C LEU A 60 -3.11 3.42 18.67
N ALA A 61 -2.68 3.50 17.40
CA ALA A 61 -3.37 2.86 16.30
C ALA A 61 -3.35 1.32 16.40
N THR A 62 -4.53 0.71 16.28
CA THR A 62 -4.67 -0.75 16.10
C THR A 62 -4.96 -1.10 14.64
N GLU A 63 -5.79 -0.29 13.99
CA GLU A 63 -6.13 -0.35 12.58
C GLU A 63 -5.80 1.00 11.93
N LEU A 64 -5.26 0.95 10.71
CA LEU A 64 -4.86 2.11 9.92
C LEU A 64 -5.62 2.08 8.59
N ARG A 65 -6.38 3.14 8.31
CA ARG A 65 -7.12 3.26 7.04
C ARG A 65 -6.19 3.78 5.96
N ARG A 66 -6.43 3.40 4.70
CA ARG A 66 -5.68 3.94 3.55
C ARG A 66 -5.73 5.46 3.51
N ALA A 67 -6.90 6.04 3.78
CA ALA A 67 -7.12 7.49 3.79
C ALA A 67 -6.61 8.19 5.06
N ASP A 68 -6.03 7.44 6.01
CA ASP A 68 -5.54 8.00 7.26
C ASP A 68 -4.30 8.88 7.02
N PRO A 69 -4.21 10.08 7.63
CA PRO A 69 -3.08 10.98 7.43
C PRO A 69 -1.75 10.34 7.84
N LEU A 70 -1.72 9.45 8.84
CA LEU A 70 -0.52 8.72 9.24
C LEU A 70 -0.05 7.79 8.10
N VAL A 71 -0.98 7.07 7.47
CA VAL A 71 -0.68 6.19 6.33
C VAL A 71 -0.18 6.98 5.13
N GLN A 72 -0.84 8.09 4.81
CA GLN A 72 -0.43 8.98 3.73
C GLN A 72 0.96 9.58 3.99
N ASN A 73 1.27 9.95 5.23
CA ASN A 73 2.59 10.44 5.61
C ASN A 73 3.69 9.38 5.39
N MET A 74 3.48 8.15 5.88
CA MET A 74 4.45 7.06 5.70
C MET A 74 4.71 6.73 4.22
N ILE A 75 3.66 6.75 3.41
CA ILE A 75 3.73 6.54 1.96
C ILE A 75 4.53 7.67 1.28
N ALA A 76 4.25 8.93 1.65
CA ALA A 76 4.91 10.09 1.08
C ALA A 76 6.41 10.13 1.42
N VAL A 77 6.80 9.71 2.62
CA VAL A 77 8.21 9.60 3.04
C VAL A 77 9.01 8.69 2.12
N LEU A 78 8.39 7.62 1.62
CA LEU A 78 9.03 6.65 0.74
C LEU A 78 8.90 7.01 -0.76
N GLY A 79 8.09 8.01 -1.10
CA GLY A 79 7.82 8.39 -2.48
C GLY A 79 7.15 7.28 -3.29
N LEU A 80 6.33 6.43 -2.65
CA LEU A 80 5.67 5.31 -3.33
C LEU A 80 4.60 5.85 -4.30
N SER A 81 4.55 5.25 -5.49
CA SER A 81 3.46 5.48 -6.45
C SER A 81 2.16 4.86 -5.94
N GLU A 82 1.00 5.33 -6.43
CA GLU A 82 -0.32 4.80 -6.02
C GLU A 82 -0.39 3.27 -6.17
N ALA A 83 0.07 2.72 -7.30
CA ALA A 83 0.11 1.26 -7.51
C ALA A 83 1.00 0.53 -6.48
N GLN A 84 2.09 1.14 -6.02
CA GLN A 84 2.96 0.55 -4.99
C GLN A 84 2.32 0.62 -3.62
N VAL A 85 1.56 1.68 -3.33
CA VAL A 85 0.73 1.80 -2.12
C VAL A 85 -0.34 0.71 -2.09
N ASP A 86 -1.02 0.50 -3.21
CA ASP A 86 -2.03 -0.55 -3.35
C ASP A 86 -1.43 -1.93 -3.08
N GLN A 87 -0.27 -2.23 -3.67
CA GLN A 87 0.46 -3.48 -3.39
C GLN A 87 0.89 -3.59 -1.93
N LEU A 88 1.39 -2.51 -1.32
CA LEU A 88 1.77 -2.49 0.09
C LEU A 88 0.58 -2.83 1.00
N LEU A 89 -0.59 -2.24 0.76
CA LEU A 89 -1.79 -2.45 1.57
C LEU A 89 -2.37 -3.86 1.40
N ILE A 90 -2.35 -4.40 0.18
CA ILE A 90 -2.73 -5.79 -0.11
C ILE A 90 -1.78 -6.74 0.65
N ARG A 91 -0.47 -6.50 0.58
CA ARG A 91 0.52 -7.30 1.30
C ARG A 91 0.34 -7.20 2.82
N ALA A 92 0.13 -6.00 3.34
CA ALA A 92 -0.10 -5.78 4.77
C ALA A 92 -1.27 -6.61 5.31
N ASN A 93 -2.37 -6.71 4.55
CA ASN A 93 -3.54 -7.51 4.93
C ASN A 93 -3.31 -9.02 4.78
N ALA A 94 -2.43 -9.45 3.88
CA ALA A 94 -2.09 -10.87 3.72
C ALA A 94 -1.14 -11.40 4.81
N LEU A 95 -0.50 -10.51 5.59
CA LEU A 95 0.52 -10.86 6.58
C LEU A 95 -0.03 -11.00 8.00
N VAL A 96 -1.35 -10.96 8.21
CA VAL A 96 -2.01 -11.00 9.53
C VAL A 96 -3.24 -11.89 9.55
#